data_AF-A0A514JVD7-F1
#
_entry.id   AF-A0A514JVD7-F1
#
_cell.length_a   1.000
_cell.length_b   1.000
_cell.length_c   1.000
_cell.angle_alpha   90.00
_cell.angle_beta   90.00
_cell.angle_gamma   90.00
#
_symmetry.space_group_name_H-M   'P 1'
#
loop_
_entity.id
_entity.type
_entity.pdbx_description
1 polymer ?
#
loop_
_entity_poly.entity_id
_entity_poly.type
_entity_poly.pdbx_seq_one_letter_code
_entity_poly.pdbx_strand_id
1 'polypeptide(L)'
;MSAESPAGAERAAGPARERWNRLFQGLQKMGRSLQLPIAVLPAAGILNRLGQPDVFGDEGLGWTNVSKVMTGAGGALLDGSLGLPLLFCVGVAIGMAKKADGSTALAAVAGFLVYFNVLRQFPEDCPEGSRAVPTVGCQVADGTVTAFTYQNPGVFGGIVIGLMSAYFWQRFHRTRLVDWLGFFNGRRLVPIVMAFAAIVFAALCLWVWPPVGDALESFSDWMSGLGAWGAGVFGIANRALLVVGLHQFLNVPIWFQFGSYTKPDGSVVHGDINMFLAGDPDAGQFLSGFFPIMMFALPAAALAITHCARPARRKEVGGLMLSVALTSFVTGITEPIEYSFLFIAPLLYAVHAVLTGVSMAVTWGLGVRDGFSFSAGLIDYVINWNLATRPWAVIPIGLCFAVVYYAVFRFAITKFDLKTPGREPEEEVEDATKA
;
A
#
# COMPACT_ATOMS: atom_id res chain seq x y z
N MET A 1 -34.80 -7.67 53.68
CA MET A 1 -33.43 -8.20 53.51
C MET A 1 -33.22 -8.45 52.04
N SER A 2 -32.70 -7.44 51.34
CA SER A 2 -32.38 -7.51 49.92
C SER A 2 -31.01 -8.16 49.78
N ALA A 3 -30.93 -9.27 49.07
CA ALA A 3 -29.67 -9.91 48.74
C ALA A 3 -29.02 -9.15 47.57
N GLU A 4 -27.93 -8.44 47.84
CA GLU A 4 -27.07 -7.86 46.82
C GLU A 4 -26.30 -8.98 46.10
N SER A 5 -26.37 -8.95 44.77
CA SER A 5 -25.58 -9.77 43.85
C SER A 5 -24.10 -9.34 43.92
N PRO A 6 -23.12 -10.26 43.96
CA PRO A 6 -21.72 -9.86 43.94
C PRO A 6 -21.37 -9.34 42.55
N ALA A 7 -21.05 -8.05 42.48
CA ALA A 7 -20.48 -7.40 41.32
C ALA A 7 -19.26 -8.18 40.80
N GLY A 8 -19.28 -8.50 39.51
CA GLY A 8 -18.19 -9.18 38.83
C GLY A 8 -16.92 -8.36 38.94
N ALA A 9 -15.89 -8.93 39.57
CA ALA A 9 -14.55 -8.41 39.54
C ALA A 9 -14.03 -8.47 38.09
N GLU A 10 -13.99 -7.34 37.40
CA GLU A 10 -13.13 -7.17 36.22
C GLU A 10 -11.69 -7.48 36.64
N ARG A 11 -11.21 -8.66 36.26
CA ARG A 11 -9.79 -8.99 36.39
C ARG A 11 -9.01 -8.00 35.53
N ALA A 12 -8.33 -7.06 36.19
CA ALA A 12 -7.34 -6.19 35.58
C ALA A 12 -6.41 -7.02 34.68
N ALA A 13 -6.30 -6.63 33.41
CA ALA A 13 -5.51 -7.36 32.43
C ALA A 13 -4.05 -7.44 32.92
N GLY A 14 -3.44 -8.63 32.88
CA GLY A 14 -2.05 -8.79 33.28
C GLY A 14 -1.10 -7.93 32.42
N PRO A 15 0.10 -7.56 32.92
CA PRO A 15 1.02 -6.63 32.27
C PRO A 15 1.39 -7.01 30.82
N ALA A 16 1.44 -8.31 30.52
CA ALA A 16 1.70 -8.82 29.17
C ALA A 16 0.54 -8.53 28.19
N ARG A 17 -0.71 -8.65 28.66
CA ARG A 17 -1.92 -8.37 27.86
C ARG A 17 -2.07 -6.87 27.61
N GLU A 18 -1.71 -6.03 28.58
CA GLU A 18 -1.66 -4.57 28.37
C GLU A 18 -0.59 -4.18 27.36
N ARG A 19 0.62 -4.76 27.43
CA ARG A 19 1.69 -4.50 26.46
C ARG A 19 1.28 -4.93 25.04
N TRP A 20 0.67 -6.11 24.92
CA TRP A 20 0.12 -6.59 23.65
C TRP A 20 -0.94 -5.66 23.08
N ASN A 21 -1.91 -5.22 23.91
CA ASN A 21 -2.96 -4.31 23.48
C ASN A 21 -2.40 -2.96 23.01
N ARG A 22 -1.41 -2.40 23.71
CA ARG A 22 -0.74 -1.16 23.31
C ARG A 22 0.01 -1.32 21.98
N LEU A 23 0.73 -2.42 21.80
CA LEU A 23 1.43 -2.73 20.55
C LEU A 23 0.43 -2.88 19.40
N PHE A 24 -0.64 -3.65 19.60
CA PHE A 24 -1.67 -3.88 18.59
C PHE A 24 -2.39 -2.59 18.17
N GLN A 25 -2.77 -1.74 19.13
CA GLN A 25 -3.33 -0.42 18.84
C GLN A 25 -2.34 0.46 18.07
N GLY A 26 -1.04 0.39 18.41
CA GLY A 26 0.03 1.07 17.67
C GLY A 26 0.13 0.61 16.21
N LEU A 27 0.10 -0.70 15.97
CA LEU A 27 0.13 -1.28 14.62
C LEU A 27 -1.10 -0.87 13.81
N GLN A 28 -2.30 -0.90 14.39
CA GLN A 28 -3.51 -0.43 13.71
C GLN A 28 -3.47 1.07 13.39
N LYS A 29 -2.94 1.89 14.30
CA LYS A 29 -2.77 3.33 14.06
C LYS A 29 -1.79 3.57 12.91
N MET A 30 -0.69 2.82 12.89
CA MET A 30 0.29 2.86 11.81
C MET A 30 -0.35 2.46 10.47
N GLY A 31 -1.08 1.35 10.42
CA GLY A 31 -1.81 0.94 9.22
C GLY A 31 -2.75 2.04 8.67
N ARG A 32 -3.53 2.69 9.54
CA ARG A 32 -4.39 3.82 9.13
C ARG A 32 -3.59 5.03 8.64
N SER A 33 -2.43 5.31 9.23
CA SER A 33 -1.58 6.44 8.81
C SER A 33 -1.00 6.26 7.40
N LEU A 34 -0.83 5.02 6.96
CA LEU A 34 -0.33 4.69 5.62
C LEU A 34 -1.41 4.81 4.54
N GLN A 35 -2.70 4.83 4.90
CA GLN A 35 -3.80 4.94 3.91
C GLN A 35 -3.89 6.33 3.27
N LEU A 36 -3.62 7.39 4.03
CA LEU A 36 -3.70 8.77 3.54
C LEU A 36 -2.82 9.03 2.29
N PRO A 37 -1.53 8.69 2.28
CA PRO A 37 -0.70 8.86 1.09
C PRO A 37 -1.05 7.89 -0.05
N ILE A 38 -1.65 6.74 0.26
CA ILE A 38 -2.08 5.78 -0.76
C ILE A 38 -3.31 6.28 -1.52
N ALA A 39 -4.13 7.12 -0.90
CA ALA A 39 -5.33 7.68 -1.53
C ALA A 39 -5.04 8.54 -2.78
N VAL A 40 -3.81 9.00 -3.00
CA VAL A 40 -3.42 9.74 -4.21
C VAL A 40 -2.90 8.87 -5.34
N LEU A 41 -2.59 7.60 -5.10
CA LEU A 41 -2.09 6.67 -6.11
C LEU A 41 -3.08 6.37 -7.27
N PRO A 42 -4.42 6.31 -7.07
CA PRO A 42 -5.32 6.10 -8.20
C PRO A 42 -5.28 7.27 -9.18
N ALA A 43 -5.21 8.51 -8.67
CA ALA A 43 -5.03 9.67 -9.52
C ALA A 43 -3.69 9.62 -10.26
N ALA A 44 -2.61 9.25 -9.57
CA ALA A 44 -1.28 9.10 -10.17
C ALA A 44 -1.27 8.08 -11.32
N GLY A 45 -1.90 6.94 -11.10
CA GLY A 45 -2.06 5.87 -12.06
C GLY A 45 -2.82 6.24 -13.31
N ILE A 46 -4.01 6.82 -13.12
CA ILE A 46 -4.85 7.29 -14.23
C ILE A 46 -4.08 8.32 -15.05
N LEU A 47 -3.43 9.28 -14.40
CA LEU A 47 -2.61 10.28 -15.10
C LEU A 47 -1.47 9.63 -15.88
N ASN A 48 -0.71 8.71 -15.27
CA ASN A 48 0.38 8.02 -15.97
C ASN A 48 -0.14 7.25 -17.18
N ARG A 49 -1.24 6.50 -17.01
CA ARG A 49 -1.80 5.66 -18.06
C ARG A 49 -2.41 6.45 -19.22
N LEU A 50 -3.12 7.55 -18.92
CA LEU A 50 -3.58 8.49 -19.94
C LEU A 50 -2.42 9.08 -20.75
N GLY A 51 -1.24 9.18 -20.13
CA GLY A 51 -0.01 9.67 -20.76
C GLY A 51 0.66 8.70 -21.75
N GLN A 52 0.25 7.44 -21.81
CA GLN A 52 0.90 6.43 -22.64
C GLN A 52 0.69 6.64 -24.15
N PRO A 53 1.61 6.13 -25.00
CA PRO A 53 1.57 6.28 -26.46
C PRO A 53 0.23 5.88 -27.09
N ASP A 54 -0.35 4.78 -26.61
CA ASP A 54 -1.57 4.15 -27.13
C ASP A 54 -2.88 4.81 -26.67
N VAL A 55 -2.82 5.80 -25.76
CA VAL A 55 -4.00 6.53 -25.26
C VAL A 55 -4.01 7.96 -25.77
N PHE A 56 -3.27 8.87 -25.15
CA PHE A 56 -3.16 10.27 -25.63
C PHE A 56 -1.94 10.51 -26.50
N GLY A 57 -1.00 9.57 -26.58
CA GLY A 57 0.19 9.72 -27.41
C GLY A 57 -0.09 9.53 -28.90
N ASP A 58 0.99 9.33 -29.65
CA ASP A 58 1.05 9.22 -31.10
C ASP A 58 0.37 7.98 -31.68
N GLU A 59 0.31 6.87 -30.93
CA GLU A 59 -0.39 5.64 -31.33
C GLU A 59 -1.89 5.65 -30.98
N GLY A 60 -2.32 6.59 -30.12
CA GLY A 60 -3.71 6.80 -29.72
C GLY A 60 -4.34 8.03 -30.39
N LEU A 61 -4.67 9.06 -29.58
CA LEU A 61 -5.34 10.28 -30.05
C LEU A 61 -4.44 11.29 -30.77
N GLY A 62 -3.12 11.07 -30.80
CA GLY A 62 -2.14 11.99 -31.39
C GLY A 62 -1.85 13.24 -30.55
N TRP A 63 -2.33 13.32 -29.31
CA TRP A 63 -2.18 14.46 -28.41
C TRP A 63 -0.86 14.40 -27.62
N THR A 64 0.26 14.34 -28.34
CA THR A 64 1.59 14.08 -27.78
C THR A 64 2.01 15.03 -26.65
N ASN A 65 1.63 16.31 -26.71
CA ASN A 65 1.90 17.26 -25.62
C ASN A 65 1.05 16.98 -24.38
N VAL A 66 -0.21 16.58 -24.56
CA VAL A 66 -1.09 16.19 -23.44
C VAL A 66 -0.57 14.90 -22.80
N SER A 67 -0.18 13.92 -23.63
CA SER A 67 0.44 12.67 -23.17
C SER A 67 1.66 12.95 -22.28
N LYS A 68 2.60 13.80 -22.73
CA LYS A 68 3.78 14.20 -21.93
C LYS A 68 3.42 14.83 -20.58
N VAL A 69 2.41 15.71 -20.55
CA VAL A 69 1.94 16.34 -19.31
C VAL A 69 1.37 15.29 -18.35
N MET A 70 0.55 14.36 -18.86
CA MET A 70 -0.08 13.31 -18.07
C MET A 70 0.95 12.32 -17.49
N THR A 71 1.91 11.86 -18.31
CA THR A 71 3.02 11.00 -17.87
C THR A 71 3.85 11.67 -16.80
N GLY A 72 4.22 12.95 -16.99
CA GLY A 72 5.00 13.70 -16.00
C GLY A 72 4.25 13.90 -14.67
N ALA A 73 2.96 14.24 -14.74
CA ALA A 73 2.14 14.46 -13.55
C ALA A 73 1.91 13.16 -12.74
N GLY A 74 1.57 12.06 -13.41
CA GLY A 74 1.42 10.76 -12.76
C GLY A 74 2.74 10.20 -12.23
N GLY A 75 3.80 10.28 -13.04
CA GLY A 75 5.15 9.83 -12.67
C GLY A 75 5.71 10.54 -11.44
N ALA A 76 5.43 11.83 -11.26
CA ALA A 76 5.87 12.58 -10.08
C ALA A 76 5.32 12.02 -8.75
N LEU A 77 4.14 11.39 -8.78
CA LEU A 77 3.50 10.79 -7.60
C LEU A 77 3.94 9.33 -7.38
N LEU A 78 4.24 8.60 -8.47
CA LEU A 78 4.70 7.20 -8.44
C LEU A 78 6.21 7.05 -8.29
N ASP A 79 6.97 8.15 -8.38
CA ASP A 79 8.42 8.16 -8.24
C ASP A 79 8.85 7.58 -6.88
N GLY A 80 9.45 6.39 -6.92
CA GLY A 80 9.93 5.65 -5.77
C GLY A 80 11.13 6.30 -5.07
N SER A 81 11.75 7.32 -5.67
CA SER A 81 12.93 7.99 -5.13
C SER A 81 12.57 9.20 -4.24
N LEU A 82 11.69 10.09 -4.71
CA LEU A 82 11.32 11.32 -4.03
C LEU A 82 9.81 11.41 -3.77
N GLY A 83 9.00 11.28 -4.82
CA GLY A 83 7.56 11.55 -4.79
C GLY A 83 6.79 10.68 -3.78
N LEU A 84 6.79 9.37 -4.00
CA LEU A 84 6.11 8.40 -3.17
C LEU A 84 6.65 8.41 -1.71
N PRO A 85 7.97 8.39 -1.46
CA PRO A 85 8.51 8.49 -0.11
C PRO A 85 8.11 9.77 0.63
N LEU A 86 8.05 10.91 -0.05
CA LEU A 86 7.63 12.18 0.56
C LEU A 86 6.15 12.17 0.94
N LEU A 87 5.29 11.62 0.08
CA LEU A 87 3.87 11.43 0.40
C LEU A 87 3.72 10.58 1.67
N PHE A 88 4.42 9.45 1.74
CA PHE A 88 4.41 8.59 2.94
C PHE A 88 4.96 9.29 4.18
N CYS A 89 6.02 10.08 4.03
CA CYS A 89 6.58 10.88 5.12
C CYS A 89 5.55 11.83 5.74
N VAL A 90 4.85 12.60 4.90
CA VAL A 90 3.82 13.54 5.35
C VAL A 90 2.62 12.80 5.91
N GLY A 91 2.15 11.76 5.22
CA GLY A 91 1.00 10.94 5.62
C GLY A 91 1.17 10.31 7.00
N VAL A 92 2.33 9.67 7.22
CA VAL A 92 2.69 9.07 8.50
C VAL A 92 2.85 10.13 9.58
N ALA A 93 3.49 11.26 9.30
CA ALA A 93 3.65 12.33 10.28
C ALA A 93 2.30 12.85 10.79
N ILE A 94 1.34 13.08 9.88
CA ILE A 94 -0.01 13.53 10.22
C ILE A 94 -0.78 12.42 10.94
N GLY A 95 -0.81 11.21 10.39
CA GLY A 95 -1.60 10.10 10.95
C GLY A 95 -1.09 9.62 12.32
N MET A 96 0.21 9.74 12.59
CA MET A 96 0.81 9.31 13.85
C MET A 96 0.82 10.39 14.93
N ALA A 97 0.73 11.67 14.57
CA ALA A 97 0.59 12.75 15.53
C ALA A 97 -0.73 12.64 16.33
N LYS A 98 -0.68 12.87 17.65
CA LYS A 98 -1.91 12.90 18.49
C LYS A 98 -2.82 14.09 18.15
N LYS A 99 -2.23 15.20 17.72
CA LYS A 99 -2.90 16.44 17.29
C LYS A 99 -2.11 17.01 16.12
N ALA A 100 -2.30 16.47 14.92
CA ALA A 100 -1.62 16.98 13.74
C ALA A 100 -2.09 18.41 13.43
N ASP A 101 -1.17 19.26 13.03
CA ASP A 101 -1.45 20.55 12.39
C ASP A 101 -0.50 20.74 11.20
N GLY A 102 -0.68 21.82 10.44
CA GLY A 102 0.15 22.09 9.26
C GLY A 102 1.66 22.15 9.57
N SER A 103 2.06 22.47 10.81
CA SER A 103 3.47 22.51 11.19
C SER A 103 4.10 21.12 11.36
N THR A 104 3.28 20.09 11.66
CA THR A 104 3.74 18.69 11.68
C THR A 104 4.15 18.24 10.27
N ALA A 105 3.32 18.55 9.26
CA ALA A 105 3.62 18.25 7.87
C ALA A 105 4.84 19.03 7.37
N LEU A 106 4.94 20.33 7.70
CA LEU A 106 6.09 21.16 7.32
C LEU A 106 7.40 20.61 7.90
N ALA A 107 7.40 20.16 9.16
CA ALA A 107 8.58 19.55 9.77
C ALA A 107 8.98 18.24 9.09
N ALA A 108 8.00 17.43 8.67
CA ALA A 108 8.23 16.21 7.92
C ALA A 108 8.86 16.47 6.55
N VAL A 109 8.32 17.44 5.79
CA VAL A 109 8.89 17.85 4.50
C VAL A 109 10.31 18.37 4.68
N ALA A 110 10.56 19.27 5.65
CA ALA A 110 11.88 19.82 5.90
C ALA A 110 12.90 18.73 6.27
N GLY A 111 12.55 17.83 7.19
CA GLY A 111 13.39 16.70 7.56
C GLY A 111 13.66 15.77 6.37
N PHE A 112 12.64 15.46 5.58
CA PHE A 112 12.77 14.57 4.43
C PHE A 112 13.66 15.15 3.34
N LEU A 113 13.50 16.43 3.00
CA LEU A 113 14.34 17.09 1.99
C LEU A 113 15.82 17.13 2.43
N VAL A 114 16.09 17.37 3.72
CA VAL A 114 17.46 17.30 4.25
C VAL A 114 18.00 15.88 4.16
N TYR A 115 17.25 14.89 4.65
CA TYR A 115 17.61 13.47 4.57
C TYR A 115 17.92 13.04 3.12
N PHE A 116 17.02 13.35 2.18
CA PHE A 116 17.14 12.98 0.77
C PHE A 116 18.38 13.62 0.12
N ASN A 117 18.64 14.90 0.39
CA ASN A 117 19.80 15.59 -0.19
C ASN A 117 21.13 15.14 0.44
N VAL A 118 21.14 14.74 1.72
CA VAL A 118 22.33 14.19 2.38
C VAL A 118 22.73 12.86 1.74
N LEU A 119 21.77 11.96 1.49
CA LEU A 119 22.05 10.71 0.77
C LEU A 119 22.68 10.99 -0.62
N ARG A 120 22.20 12.03 -1.30
CA ARG A 120 22.70 12.44 -2.62
C ARG A 120 24.08 13.10 -2.62
N GLN A 121 24.68 13.34 -1.45
CA GLN A 121 26.09 13.78 -1.39
C GLN A 121 27.06 12.59 -1.53
N PHE A 122 26.55 11.36 -1.48
CA PHE A 122 27.33 10.14 -1.52
C PHE A 122 26.80 9.23 -2.63
N PRO A 123 27.16 9.49 -3.89
CA PRO A 123 26.79 8.62 -5.00
C PRO A 123 27.42 7.24 -4.84
N GLU A 124 26.75 6.22 -5.40
CA GLU A 124 27.32 4.88 -5.50
C GLU A 124 28.53 4.85 -6.44
N ASP A 125 29.41 3.88 -6.22
CA ASP A 125 30.57 3.67 -7.06
C ASP A 125 30.12 3.31 -8.49
N CYS A 126 30.77 3.93 -9.46
CA CYS A 126 30.46 3.66 -10.86
C CYS A 126 30.83 2.20 -11.23
N PRO A 127 30.07 1.55 -12.14
CA PRO A 127 30.34 0.18 -12.56
C PRO A 127 31.77 -0.04 -13.06
N GLU A 128 32.31 -1.25 -12.92
CA GLU A 128 33.65 -1.57 -13.39
C GLU A 128 33.84 -1.20 -14.88
N GLY A 129 34.98 -0.57 -15.19
CA GLY A 129 35.29 -0.11 -16.55
C GLY A 129 34.66 1.23 -16.95
N SER A 130 33.88 1.86 -16.07
CA SER A 130 33.35 3.22 -16.28
C SER A 130 34.16 4.28 -15.55
N ARG A 131 34.08 5.54 -16.03
CA ARG A 131 34.75 6.70 -15.45
C ARG A 131 33.73 7.62 -14.80
N ALA A 132 33.93 7.95 -13.52
CA ALA A 132 33.15 8.99 -12.88
C ALA A 132 33.43 10.37 -13.51
N VAL A 133 32.37 11.02 -13.99
CA VAL A 133 32.36 12.40 -14.45
C VAL A 133 31.86 13.26 -13.30
N PRO A 134 32.70 14.15 -12.73
CA PRO A 134 32.33 14.94 -11.55
C PRO A 134 31.00 15.66 -11.74
N THR A 135 30.09 15.54 -10.78
CA THR A 135 28.75 16.17 -10.77
C THR A 135 27.78 15.77 -11.89
N VAL A 136 28.18 14.88 -12.79
CA VAL A 136 27.34 14.44 -13.92
C VAL A 136 26.89 13.00 -13.75
N GLY A 137 27.83 12.06 -13.55
CA GLY A 137 27.49 10.65 -13.45
C GLY A 137 28.61 9.70 -13.89
N CYS A 138 28.24 8.50 -14.32
CA CYS A 138 29.16 7.45 -14.73
C CYS A 138 29.23 7.35 -16.26
N GLN A 139 30.42 7.50 -16.81
CA GLN A 139 30.67 7.34 -18.25
C GLN A 139 31.15 5.92 -18.55
N VAL A 140 30.33 5.13 -19.24
CA VAL A 140 30.69 3.77 -19.67
C VAL A 140 31.57 3.79 -20.93
N ALA A 141 32.17 2.65 -21.29
CA ALA A 141 33.23 2.58 -22.29
C ALA A 141 32.83 3.05 -23.71
N ASP A 142 31.54 3.05 -24.03
CA ASP A 142 30.99 3.54 -25.31
C ASP A 142 30.85 5.08 -25.38
N GLY A 143 31.17 5.78 -24.28
CA GLY A 143 31.08 7.23 -24.15
C GLY A 143 29.77 7.75 -23.56
N THR A 144 28.76 6.89 -23.36
CA THR A 144 27.46 7.24 -22.78
C THR A 144 27.63 7.60 -21.30
N VAL A 145 26.96 8.66 -20.86
CA VAL A 145 26.97 9.12 -19.47
C VAL A 145 25.61 8.87 -18.84
N THR A 146 25.57 8.04 -17.80
CA THR A 146 24.38 7.81 -16.97
C THR A 146 24.48 8.62 -15.69
N ALA A 147 23.36 9.16 -15.19
CA ALA A 147 23.36 9.90 -13.93
C ALA A 147 23.80 9.01 -12.75
N PHE A 148 24.42 9.59 -11.74
CA PHE A 148 24.75 8.86 -10.51
C PHE A 148 23.50 8.23 -9.88
N THR A 149 23.65 6.99 -9.42
CA THR A 149 22.71 6.32 -8.53
C THR A 149 23.10 6.58 -7.07
N TYR A 150 22.12 6.43 -6.19
CA TYR A 150 22.26 6.74 -4.78
C TYR A 150 21.53 5.70 -3.95
N GLN A 151 22.16 5.29 -2.85
CA GLN A 151 21.53 4.49 -1.82
C GLN A 151 20.32 5.24 -1.26
N ASN A 152 19.13 4.72 -1.51
CA ASN A 152 17.88 5.34 -1.10
C ASN A 152 16.91 4.31 -0.52
N PRO A 153 16.64 4.37 0.80
CA PRO A 153 15.57 3.59 1.42
C PRO A 153 14.16 3.85 0.88
N GLY A 154 13.98 4.90 0.07
CA GLY A 154 12.71 5.32 -0.52
C GLY A 154 11.62 5.40 0.53
N VAL A 155 10.53 4.66 0.35
CA VAL A 155 9.34 4.81 1.21
C VAL A 155 9.63 4.43 2.66
N PHE A 156 10.52 3.47 2.92
CA PHE A 156 10.95 3.17 4.28
C PHE A 156 11.56 4.41 4.96
N GLY A 157 12.48 5.08 4.27
CA GLY A 157 13.08 6.33 4.75
C GLY A 157 12.03 7.42 4.99
N GLY A 158 11.06 7.53 4.08
CA GLY A 158 9.90 8.41 4.24
C GLY A 158 9.12 8.11 5.52
N ILE A 159 8.74 6.86 5.76
CA ILE A 159 8.01 6.43 6.96
C ILE A 159 8.79 6.76 8.24
N VAL A 160 10.10 6.47 8.28
CA VAL A 160 10.93 6.74 9.47
C VAL A 160 11.01 8.24 9.77
N ILE A 161 11.26 9.08 8.75
CA ILE A 161 11.25 10.54 8.92
C ILE A 161 9.87 11.03 9.35
N GLY A 162 8.78 10.46 8.82
CA GLY A 162 7.41 10.77 9.23
C GLY A 162 7.15 10.46 10.70
N LEU A 163 7.59 9.28 11.17
CA LEU A 163 7.51 8.88 12.59
C LEU A 163 8.34 9.80 13.49
N MET A 164 9.57 10.11 13.08
CA MET A 164 10.43 11.06 13.79
C MET A 164 9.77 12.44 13.90
N SER A 165 9.14 12.90 12.82
CA SER A 165 8.42 14.18 12.78
C SER A 165 7.25 14.19 13.75
N ALA A 166 6.42 13.14 13.76
CA ALA A 166 5.34 12.99 14.72
C ALA A 166 5.84 12.97 16.18
N TYR A 167 6.97 12.29 16.43
CA TYR A 167 7.60 12.22 17.74
C TYR A 167 8.15 13.58 18.21
N PHE A 168 9.00 14.21 17.40
CA PHE A 168 9.63 15.48 17.76
C PHE A 168 8.63 16.63 17.83
N TRP A 169 7.60 16.63 16.97
CA TRP A 169 6.52 17.59 17.09
C TRP A 169 5.82 17.46 18.44
N GLN A 170 5.41 16.25 18.84
CA GLN A 170 4.79 16.04 20.15
C GLN A 170 5.69 16.51 21.31
N ARG A 171 7.00 16.27 21.19
CA ARG A 171 7.97 16.59 22.24
C ARG A 171 8.32 18.07 22.35
N PHE A 172 8.37 18.79 21.22
CA PHE A 172 8.97 20.13 21.15
C PHE A 172 8.04 21.26 20.65
N HIS A 173 6.83 20.97 20.18
CA HIS A 173 5.93 21.99 19.63
C HIS A 173 5.49 23.10 20.62
N ARG A 174 5.76 22.95 21.92
CA ARG A 174 5.48 23.96 22.98
C ARG A 174 6.73 24.45 23.70
N THR A 175 7.91 24.05 23.26
CA THR A 175 9.17 24.44 23.90
C THR A 175 9.41 25.94 23.76
N ARG A 176 9.86 26.58 24.85
CA ARG A 176 10.33 27.96 24.86
C ARG A 176 11.85 27.96 24.99
N LEU A 177 12.50 28.68 24.11
CA LEU A 177 13.93 28.98 24.09
C LEU A 177 14.18 30.32 24.80
N VAL A 178 15.46 30.63 24.97
CA VAL A 178 15.95 31.93 25.45
C VAL A 178 15.49 33.08 24.57
N ASP A 179 15.37 34.28 25.14
CA ASP A 179 14.66 35.42 24.52
C ASP A 179 15.15 35.80 23.12
N TRP A 180 16.46 35.76 22.87
CA TRP A 180 17.03 36.08 21.56
C TRP A 180 16.75 35.01 20.49
N LEU A 181 16.45 33.77 20.89
CA LEU A 181 15.96 32.70 20.01
C LEU A 181 14.43 32.61 19.98
N GLY A 182 13.72 33.59 20.55
CA GLY A 182 12.27 33.56 20.71
C GLY A 182 11.49 33.37 19.41
N PHE A 183 12.06 33.77 18.27
CA PHE A 183 11.48 33.53 16.94
C PHE A 183 11.24 32.04 16.66
N PHE A 184 12.12 31.16 17.14
CA PHE A 184 12.05 29.72 16.89
C PHE A 184 11.20 28.97 17.90
N ASN A 185 10.49 29.66 18.81
CA ASN A 185 9.70 29.00 19.84
C ASN A 185 8.57 28.10 19.31
N GLY A 186 8.27 27.06 20.08
CA GLY A 186 7.16 26.15 19.87
C GLY A 186 7.26 25.40 18.54
N ARG A 187 6.22 25.50 17.71
CA ARG A 187 6.09 24.75 16.45
C ARG A 187 7.20 25.04 15.44
N ARG A 188 7.80 26.23 15.48
CA ARG A 188 8.88 26.65 14.55
C ARG A 188 10.22 25.99 14.87
N LEU A 189 10.40 25.49 16.10
CA LEU A 189 11.59 24.73 16.50
C LEU A 189 11.63 23.36 15.80
N VAL A 190 10.47 22.76 15.56
CA VAL A 190 10.37 21.36 15.16
C VAL A 190 11.03 21.10 13.79
N PRO A 191 10.83 21.90 12.73
CA PRO A 191 11.56 21.73 11.48
C PRO A 191 13.08 21.83 11.62
N ILE A 192 13.59 22.66 12.54
CA ILE A 192 15.02 22.82 12.78
C ILE A 192 15.58 21.55 13.43
N VAL A 193 14.91 21.05 14.47
CA VAL A 193 15.28 19.77 15.11
C VAL A 193 15.23 18.63 14.09
N MET A 194 14.21 18.61 13.23
CA MET A 194 14.07 17.62 12.18
C MET A 194 15.22 17.66 11.17
N ALA A 195 15.69 18.84 10.76
CA ALA A 195 16.83 18.96 9.84
C ALA A 195 18.09 18.28 10.42
N PHE A 196 18.44 18.55 11.69
CA PHE A 196 19.60 17.91 12.32
C PHE A 196 19.39 16.41 12.56
N ALA A 197 18.20 16.01 13.01
CA ALA A 197 17.89 14.61 13.22
C ALA A 197 17.91 13.82 11.90
N ALA A 198 17.47 14.42 10.80
CA ALA A 198 17.50 13.86 9.46
C ALA A 198 18.93 13.66 8.93
N ILE A 199 19.87 14.56 9.23
CA ILE A 199 21.29 14.38 8.88
C ILE A 199 21.84 13.13 9.58
N VAL A 200 21.60 13.00 10.89
CA VAL A 200 22.05 11.84 11.67
C VAL A 200 21.44 10.55 11.10
N PHE A 201 20.14 10.56 10.80
CA PHE A 201 19.48 9.40 10.22
C PHE A 201 20.01 9.05 8.82
N ALA A 202 20.20 10.03 7.94
CA ALA A 202 20.78 9.81 6.61
C ALA A 202 22.20 9.24 6.70
N ALA A 203 23.03 9.76 7.60
CA ALA A 203 24.37 9.24 7.84
C ALA A 203 24.34 7.78 8.31
N LEU A 204 23.38 7.39 9.16
CA LEU A 204 23.18 5.98 9.55
C LEU A 204 22.73 5.13 8.36
N CYS A 205 21.81 5.64 7.53
CA CYS A 205 21.35 4.93 6.34
C CYS A 205 22.48 4.62 5.37
N LEU A 206 23.45 5.51 5.15
CA LEU A 206 24.57 5.26 4.24
C LEU A 206 25.40 4.01 4.59
N TRP A 207 25.38 3.57 5.85
CA TRP A 207 26.16 2.42 6.32
C TRP A 207 25.29 1.20 6.59
N VAL A 208 24.08 1.41 7.11
CA VAL A 208 23.17 0.35 7.55
C VAL A 208 22.23 -0.08 6.42
N TRP A 209 21.82 0.84 5.56
CA TRP A 209 20.85 0.54 4.52
C TRP A 209 21.39 -0.36 3.41
N PRO A 210 22.60 -0.18 2.85
CA PRO A 210 23.07 -1.00 1.74
C PRO A 210 22.94 -2.52 1.99
N PRO A 211 23.45 -3.09 3.10
CA PRO A 211 23.30 -4.54 3.33
C PRO A 211 21.85 -4.97 3.57
N VAL A 212 20.99 -4.08 4.07
CA VAL A 212 19.56 -4.35 4.23
C VAL A 212 18.85 -4.31 2.88
N GLY A 213 19.19 -3.35 2.03
CA GLY A 213 18.71 -3.21 0.66
C GLY A 213 19.06 -4.45 -0.15
N ASP A 214 20.33 -4.85 -0.17
CA ASP A 214 20.81 -6.04 -0.89
C ASP A 214 20.09 -7.31 -0.43
N ALA A 215 19.88 -7.47 0.88
CA ALA A 215 19.15 -8.61 1.43
C ALA A 215 17.67 -8.62 1.02
N LEU A 216 17.02 -7.45 1.00
CA LEU A 216 15.63 -7.32 0.58
C LEU A 216 15.46 -7.50 -0.92
N GLU A 217 16.38 -7.01 -1.73
CA GLU A 217 16.41 -7.20 -3.18
C GLU A 217 16.66 -8.68 -3.51
N SER A 218 17.63 -9.33 -2.87
CA SER A 218 17.85 -10.77 -3.02
C SER A 218 16.62 -11.60 -2.62
N PHE A 219 15.92 -11.21 -1.56
CA PHE A 219 14.67 -11.83 -1.17
C PHE A 219 13.55 -11.60 -2.20
N SER A 220 13.47 -10.40 -2.77
CA SER A 220 12.55 -10.06 -3.85
C SER A 220 12.82 -10.92 -5.08
N ASP A 221 14.07 -11.01 -5.52
CA ASP A 221 14.49 -11.82 -6.67
C ASP A 221 14.21 -13.31 -6.45
N TRP A 222 14.51 -13.81 -5.25
CA TRP A 222 14.16 -15.18 -4.87
C TRP A 222 12.65 -15.42 -4.98
N MET A 223 11.83 -14.50 -4.45
CA MET A 223 10.36 -14.63 -4.50
C MET A 223 9.84 -14.56 -5.94
N SER A 224 10.34 -13.62 -6.74
CA SER A 224 9.99 -13.51 -8.17
C SER A 224 10.36 -14.78 -8.93
N GLY A 225 11.54 -15.35 -8.66
CA GLY A 225 12.04 -16.59 -9.27
C GLY A 225 11.17 -17.84 -8.98
N LEU A 226 10.33 -17.82 -7.94
CA LEU A 226 9.37 -18.89 -7.68
C LEU A 226 8.15 -18.87 -8.63
N GLY A 227 8.04 -17.85 -9.50
CA GLY A 227 6.96 -17.71 -10.48
C GLY A 227 5.57 -17.73 -9.82
N ALA A 228 4.72 -18.67 -10.25
CA ALA A 228 3.35 -18.79 -9.74
C ALA A 228 3.31 -19.02 -8.22
N TRP A 229 4.25 -19.78 -7.67
CA TRP A 229 4.32 -20.00 -6.22
C TRP A 229 4.70 -18.73 -5.48
N GLY A 230 5.61 -17.92 -6.03
CA GLY A 230 5.99 -16.62 -5.49
C GLY A 230 4.80 -15.67 -5.41
N ALA A 231 4.04 -15.55 -6.49
CA ALA A 231 2.80 -14.78 -6.54
C ALA A 231 1.79 -15.26 -5.48
N GLY A 232 1.65 -16.58 -5.31
CA GLY A 232 0.77 -17.17 -4.31
C GLY A 232 1.16 -16.87 -2.87
N VAL A 233 2.44 -17.00 -2.52
CA VAL A 233 2.97 -16.67 -1.19
C VAL A 233 2.76 -15.18 -0.89
N PHE A 234 3.03 -14.31 -1.86
CA PHE A 234 2.76 -12.89 -1.75
C PHE A 234 1.28 -12.59 -1.44
N GLY A 235 0.35 -13.22 -2.18
CA GLY A 235 -1.09 -13.05 -1.96
C GLY A 235 -1.54 -13.43 -0.55
N ILE A 236 -1.04 -14.53 -0.01
CA ILE A 236 -1.34 -14.98 1.36
C ILE A 236 -0.80 -13.98 2.37
N ALA A 237 0.48 -13.60 2.24
CA ALA A 237 1.13 -12.67 3.16
C ALA A 237 0.44 -11.29 3.15
N ASN A 238 0.08 -10.81 1.96
CA ASN A 238 -0.64 -9.55 1.78
C ASN A 238 -1.97 -9.56 2.55
N ARG A 239 -2.80 -10.60 2.40
CA ARG A 239 -4.07 -10.71 3.14
C ARG A 239 -3.85 -10.89 4.64
N ALA A 240 -2.89 -11.71 5.06
CA ALA A 240 -2.58 -11.89 6.47
C ALA A 240 -2.19 -10.57 7.18
N LEU A 241 -1.40 -9.73 6.51
CA LEU A 241 -0.97 -8.43 7.02
C LEU A 241 -2.06 -7.34 6.92
N LEU A 242 -3.08 -7.54 6.07
CA LEU A 242 -4.17 -6.57 5.91
C LEU A 242 -4.99 -6.39 7.19
N VAL A 243 -5.13 -7.44 7.99
CA VAL A 243 -5.82 -7.44 9.29
C VAL A 243 -5.37 -6.30 10.21
N VAL A 244 -4.10 -5.91 10.12
CA VAL A 244 -3.48 -4.85 10.92
C VAL A 244 -3.01 -3.66 10.07
N GLY A 245 -3.36 -3.64 8.78
CA GLY A 245 -2.96 -2.59 7.84
C GLY A 245 -1.47 -2.60 7.48
N LEU A 246 -0.73 -3.67 7.81
CA LEU A 246 0.71 -3.78 7.55
C LEU A 246 1.05 -4.32 6.17
N HIS A 247 0.06 -4.75 5.39
CA HIS A 247 0.25 -5.21 4.02
C HIS A 247 0.95 -4.17 3.14
N GLN A 248 0.85 -2.89 3.48
CA GLN A 248 1.55 -1.81 2.80
C GLN A 248 3.09 -1.90 2.93
N PHE A 249 3.61 -2.45 4.02
CA PHE A 249 5.05 -2.72 4.16
C PHE A 249 5.52 -3.86 3.25
N LEU A 250 4.63 -4.77 2.87
CA LEU A 250 4.91 -5.80 1.88
C LEU A 250 4.77 -5.25 0.46
N ASN A 251 3.70 -4.50 0.22
CA ASN A 251 3.35 -3.97 -1.09
C ASN A 251 4.37 -2.98 -1.61
N VAL A 252 4.69 -1.96 -0.80
CA VAL A 252 5.43 -0.81 -1.31
C VAL A 252 6.79 -1.18 -1.89
N PRO A 253 7.64 -1.98 -1.22
CA PRO A 253 8.92 -2.34 -1.79
C PRO A 253 8.77 -3.17 -3.08
N ILE A 254 7.87 -4.15 -3.09
CA ILE A 254 7.68 -5.04 -4.25
C ILE A 254 7.04 -4.31 -5.44
N TRP A 255 6.08 -3.43 -5.18
CA TRP A 255 5.34 -2.73 -6.23
C TRP A 255 6.06 -1.49 -6.76
N PHE A 256 6.94 -0.84 -5.98
CA PHE A 256 7.55 0.44 -6.34
C PHE A 256 9.07 0.53 -6.23
N GLN A 257 9.77 -0.41 -5.58
CA GLN A 257 11.20 -0.25 -5.27
C GLN A 257 12.09 -1.38 -5.75
N PHE A 258 11.65 -2.63 -5.69
CA PHE A 258 12.46 -3.79 -6.04
C PHE A 258 12.10 -4.36 -7.40
N GLY A 259 13.07 -5.03 -8.02
CA GLY A 259 13.03 -5.35 -9.45
C GLY A 259 13.43 -4.15 -10.30
N SER A 260 13.95 -4.42 -11.49
CA SER A 260 14.42 -3.39 -12.41
C SER A 260 14.03 -3.73 -13.84
N TYR A 261 13.55 -2.73 -14.56
CA TYR A 261 13.34 -2.81 -16.01
C TYR A 261 14.05 -1.64 -16.69
N THR A 262 14.91 -1.93 -17.65
CA THR A 262 15.58 -0.92 -18.47
C THR A 262 14.76 -0.69 -19.73
N LYS A 263 14.20 0.52 -19.86
CA LYS A 263 13.44 0.92 -21.04
C LYS A 263 14.32 1.04 -22.29
N PRO A 264 13.73 1.05 -23.50
CA PRO A 264 14.46 1.27 -24.75
C PRO A 264 15.25 2.59 -24.81
N ASP A 265 14.86 3.59 -24.02
CA ASP A 265 15.55 4.89 -23.91
C ASP A 265 16.73 4.88 -22.91
N GLY A 266 17.03 3.72 -22.30
CA GLY A 266 18.10 3.55 -21.32
C GLY A 266 17.74 3.96 -19.90
N SER A 267 16.52 4.45 -19.66
CA SER A 267 16.06 4.77 -18.30
C SER A 267 15.61 3.51 -17.56
N VAL A 268 16.00 3.39 -16.30
CA VAL A 268 15.61 2.26 -15.44
C VAL A 268 14.39 2.66 -14.60
N VAL A 269 13.42 1.76 -14.50
CA VAL A 269 12.30 1.85 -13.55
C VAL A 269 12.31 0.65 -12.61
N HIS A 270 11.78 0.86 -11.42
CA HIS A 270 11.79 -0.13 -10.34
C HIS A 270 10.40 -0.35 -9.77
N GLY A 271 10.15 -1.58 -9.31
CA GLY A 271 8.87 -1.99 -8.75
C GLY A 271 7.90 -2.52 -9.79
N ASP A 272 7.19 -3.59 -9.44
CA ASP A 272 6.31 -4.34 -10.32
C ASP A 272 5.25 -3.46 -11.04
N ILE A 273 4.71 -2.43 -10.37
CA ILE A 273 3.76 -1.48 -10.98
C ILE A 273 4.44 -0.62 -12.03
N ASN A 274 5.57 0.00 -11.69
CA ASN A 274 6.26 0.91 -12.61
C ASN A 274 6.86 0.16 -13.79
N MET A 275 7.37 -1.06 -13.57
CA MET A 275 7.85 -1.96 -14.61
C MET A 275 6.72 -2.33 -15.58
N PHE A 276 5.55 -2.72 -15.06
CA PHE A 276 4.37 -3.00 -15.88
C PHE A 276 3.94 -1.78 -16.69
N LEU A 277 3.80 -0.61 -16.06
CA LEU A 277 3.43 0.65 -16.74
C LEU A 277 4.47 1.13 -17.75
N ALA A 278 5.73 0.69 -17.62
CA ALA A 278 6.80 0.96 -18.59
C ALA A 278 6.86 -0.08 -19.73
N GLY A 279 5.97 -1.08 -19.73
CA GLY A 279 5.85 -2.09 -20.78
C GLY A 279 6.77 -3.30 -20.59
N ASP A 280 7.20 -3.59 -19.37
CA ASP A 280 7.93 -4.82 -19.08
C ASP A 280 7.01 -6.05 -19.26
N PRO A 281 7.30 -6.98 -20.21
CA PRO A 281 6.49 -8.18 -20.40
C PRO A 281 6.57 -9.15 -19.20
N ASP A 282 7.59 -9.00 -18.35
CA ASP A 282 7.81 -9.84 -17.18
C ASP A 282 7.26 -9.28 -15.86
N ALA A 283 6.63 -8.10 -15.90
CA ALA A 283 5.97 -7.51 -14.76
C ALA A 283 4.51 -7.99 -14.56
N GLY A 284 3.92 -7.60 -13.44
CA GLY A 284 2.56 -7.95 -13.02
C GLY A 284 2.46 -9.20 -12.16
N GLN A 285 3.58 -9.76 -11.70
CA GLN A 285 3.62 -11.00 -10.90
C GLN A 285 2.88 -10.88 -9.59
N PHE A 286 3.06 -9.75 -8.92
CA PHE A 286 2.49 -9.44 -7.63
C PHE A 286 1.24 -8.57 -7.76
N LEU A 287 0.66 -8.49 -8.97
CA LEU A 287 -0.51 -7.65 -9.30
C LEU A 287 -1.68 -8.45 -9.89
N SER A 288 -1.45 -9.21 -10.97
CA SER A 288 -2.50 -9.76 -11.83
C SER A 288 -3.53 -10.63 -11.09
N GLY A 289 -3.08 -11.38 -10.09
CA GLY A 289 -3.93 -12.26 -9.29
C GLY A 289 -4.94 -11.60 -8.37
N PHE A 290 -4.88 -10.28 -8.17
CA PHE A 290 -5.87 -9.56 -7.39
C PHE A 290 -7.16 -9.31 -8.16
N PHE A 291 -7.11 -9.17 -9.50
CA PHE A 291 -8.31 -8.88 -10.29
C PHE A 291 -9.43 -9.93 -10.11
N PRO A 292 -9.17 -11.26 -10.19
CA PRO A 292 -10.21 -12.26 -9.93
C PRO A 292 -10.84 -12.14 -8.54
N ILE A 293 -10.06 -11.73 -7.53
CA ILE A 293 -10.54 -11.59 -6.16
C ILE A 293 -11.43 -10.36 -6.01
N MET A 294 -10.92 -9.21 -6.43
CA MET A 294 -11.55 -7.91 -6.23
C MET A 294 -12.79 -7.73 -7.11
N MET A 295 -12.73 -8.19 -8.35
CA MET A 295 -13.81 -8.03 -9.32
C MET A 295 -14.89 -9.11 -9.24
N PHE A 296 -14.58 -10.31 -8.73
CA PHE A 296 -15.52 -11.43 -8.81
C PHE A 296 -15.73 -12.13 -7.47
N ALA A 297 -14.64 -12.54 -6.80
CA ALA A 297 -14.72 -13.34 -5.58
C ALA A 297 -15.39 -12.60 -4.41
N LEU A 298 -14.97 -11.36 -4.13
CA LEU A 298 -15.51 -10.56 -3.04
C LEU A 298 -16.95 -10.08 -3.30
N PRO A 299 -17.32 -9.64 -4.52
CA PRO A 299 -18.73 -9.44 -4.87
C PRO A 299 -19.60 -10.70 -4.66
N ALA A 300 -19.08 -11.88 -4.99
CA ALA A 300 -19.78 -13.14 -4.76
C ALA A 300 -19.92 -13.48 -3.26
N ALA A 301 -18.92 -13.15 -2.45
CA ALA A 301 -19.01 -13.24 -0.99
C ALA A 301 -20.06 -12.29 -0.41
N ALA A 302 -20.12 -11.04 -0.89
CA ALA A 302 -21.14 -10.06 -0.51
C ALA A 302 -22.56 -10.54 -0.87
N LEU A 303 -22.72 -11.19 -2.03
CA LEU A 303 -23.98 -11.85 -2.42
C LEU A 303 -24.32 -13.01 -1.48
N ALA A 304 -23.35 -13.84 -1.11
CA ALA A 304 -23.55 -14.93 -0.15
C ALA A 304 -23.99 -14.43 1.23
N ILE A 305 -23.37 -13.36 1.74
CA ILE A 305 -23.76 -12.69 2.99
C ILE A 305 -25.21 -12.19 2.89
N THR A 306 -25.56 -11.52 1.79
CA THR A 306 -26.94 -11.05 1.54
C THR A 306 -27.96 -12.19 1.57
N HIS A 307 -27.66 -13.29 0.90
CA HIS A 307 -28.57 -14.45 0.87
C HIS A 307 -28.69 -15.14 2.22
N CYS A 308 -27.66 -15.09 3.06
CA CYS A 308 -27.67 -15.66 4.41
C CYS A 308 -28.28 -14.73 5.46
N ALA A 309 -28.51 -13.45 5.16
CA ALA A 309 -29.19 -12.52 6.07
C ALA A 309 -30.63 -12.98 6.38
N ARG A 310 -31.13 -12.63 7.57
CA ARG A 310 -32.52 -12.91 7.97
C ARG A 310 -33.50 -12.30 6.96
N PRO A 311 -34.64 -12.95 6.67
CA PRO A 311 -35.61 -12.47 5.66
C PRO A 311 -36.02 -11.01 5.86
N ALA A 312 -36.22 -10.57 7.10
CA ALA A 312 -36.61 -9.19 7.44
C ALA A 312 -35.54 -8.15 7.10
N ARG A 313 -34.24 -8.50 7.18
CA ARG A 313 -33.10 -7.57 6.95
C ARG A 313 -32.43 -7.72 5.60
N ARG A 314 -32.83 -8.72 4.80
CA ARG A 314 -32.20 -9.02 3.51
C ARG A 314 -32.18 -7.83 2.54
N LYS A 315 -33.21 -6.97 2.57
CA LYS A 315 -33.27 -5.78 1.71
C LYS A 315 -32.25 -4.72 2.12
N GLU A 316 -32.14 -4.44 3.42
CA GLU A 316 -31.18 -3.50 4.01
C GLU A 316 -29.74 -3.99 3.76
N VAL A 317 -29.45 -5.24 4.14
CA VAL A 317 -28.14 -5.86 3.97
C VAL A 317 -27.77 -6.00 2.50
N GLY A 318 -28.73 -6.33 1.63
CA GLY A 318 -28.50 -6.41 0.20
C GLY A 318 -28.10 -5.07 -0.42
N GLY A 319 -28.71 -3.96 0.03
CA GLY A 319 -28.30 -2.63 -0.38
C GLY A 319 -26.87 -2.29 0.07
N LEU A 320 -26.54 -2.58 1.33
CA LEU A 320 -25.20 -2.38 1.88
C LEU A 320 -24.16 -3.21 1.12
N MET A 321 -24.39 -4.52 1.01
CA MET A 321 -23.49 -5.47 0.36
C MET A 321 -23.29 -5.18 -1.13
N LEU A 322 -24.34 -4.75 -1.84
CA LEU A 322 -24.22 -4.31 -3.22
C LEU A 322 -23.33 -3.07 -3.34
N SER A 323 -23.49 -2.08 -2.45
CA SER A 323 -22.67 -0.88 -2.46
C SER A 323 -21.20 -1.19 -2.26
N VAL A 324 -20.85 -2.00 -1.25
CA VAL A 324 -19.44 -2.36 -1.01
C VAL A 324 -18.89 -3.31 -2.07
N ALA A 325 -19.72 -4.19 -2.64
CA ALA A 325 -19.35 -5.04 -3.79
C ALA A 325 -19.01 -4.21 -5.03
N LEU A 326 -19.81 -3.18 -5.32
CA LEU A 326 -19.52 -2.24 -6.42
C LEU A 326 -18.23 -1.46 -6.17
N THR A 327 -17.96 -1.05 -4.92
CA THR A 327 -16.68 -0.44 -4.56
C THR A 327 -15.51 -1.38 -4.85
N SER A 328 -15.55 -2.64 -4.36
CA SER A 328 -14.51 -3.63 -4.67
C SER A 328 -14.37 -3.89 -6.16
N PHE A 329 -15.48 -4.04 -6.89
CA PHE A 329 -15.48 -4.33 -8.31
C PHE A 329 -14.88 -3.19 -9.13
N VAL A 330 -15.30 -1.95 -8.88
CA VAL A 330 -14.91 -0.80 -9.69
C VAL A 330 -13.53 -0.29 -9.32
N THR A 331 -13.23 -0.16 -8.02
CA THR A 331 -12.02 0.51 -7.54
C THR A 331 -11.00 -0.44 -6.95
N GLY A 332 -11.33 -1.71 -6.72
CA GLY A 332 -10.45 -2.67 -6.06
C GLY A 332 -10.33 -2.49 -4.55
N ILE A 333 -11.10 -1.60 -3.92
CA ILE A 333 -11.06 -1.42 -2.46
C ILE A 333 -11.85 -2.54 -1.79
N THR A 334 -11.17 -3.38 -1.01
CA THR A 334 -11.72 -4.62 -0.46
C THR A 334 -12.11 -4.51 1.01
N GLU A 335 -11.54 -3.55 1.74
CA GLU A 335 -11.65 -3.41 3.18
C GLU A 335 -13.09 -3.37 3.69
N PRO A 336 -14.05 -2.64 3.07
CA PRO A 336 -15.43 -2.61 3.54
C PRO A 336 -16.10 -3.99 3.54
N ILE A 337 -15.75 -4.87 2.60
CA ILE A 337 -16.25 -6.25 2.55
C ILE A 337 -15.49 -7.11 3.55
N GLU A 338 -14.15 -7.07 3.53
CA GLU A 338 -13.31 -7.88 4.41
C GLU A 338 -13.60 -7.63 5.89
N TYR A 339 -13.76 -6.38 6.29
CA TYR A 339 -14.06 -6.01 7.68
C TYR A 339 -15.44 -6.48 8.14
N SER A 340 -16.37 -6.76 7.21
CA SER A 340 -17.69 -7.30 7.55
C SER A 340 -17.64 -8.73 8.08
N PHE A 341 -16.55 -9.47 7.85
CA PHE A 341 -16.42 -10.85 8.33
C PHE A 341 -15.08 -11.16 9.01
N LEU A 342 -14.04 -10.33 8.83
CA LEU A 342 -12.71 -10.53 9.41
C LEU A 342 -12.76 -10.78 10.93
N PHE A 343 -13.48 -9.94 11.67
CA PHE A 343 -13.54 -10.00 13.13
C PHE A 343 -14.55 -11.02 13.65
N ILE A 344 -15.59 -11.31 12.85
CA ILE A 344 -16.68 -12.22 13.22
C ILE A 344 -16.33 -13.68 12.87
N ALA A 345 -15.56 -13.89 11.81
CA ALA A 345 -15.19 -15.20 11.28
C ALA A 345 -13.70 -15.25 10.86
N PRO A 346 -12.75 -15.25 11.82
CA PRO A 346 -11.31 -15.23 11.52
C PRO A 346 -10.84 -16.41 10.67
N LEU A 347 -11.43 -17.60 10.84
CA LEU A 347 -11.10 -18.77 10.02
C LEU A 347 -11.56 -18.60 8.57
N LEU A 348 -12.73 -17.97 8.36
CA LEU A 348 -13.21 -17.64 7.01
C LEU A 348 -12.28 -16.61 6.34
N TYR A 349 -11.70 -15.70 7.13
CA TYR A 349 -10.66 -14.79 6.66
C TYR A 349 -9.36 -15.52 6.29
N ALA A 350 -8.92 -16.51 7.07
CA ALA A 350 -7.78 -17.34 6.69
C ALA A 350 -8.02 -18.09 5.37
N VAL A 351 -9.23 -18.60 5.15
CA VAL A 351 -9.62 -19.21 3.87
C VAL A 351 -9.58 -18.18 2.74
N HIS A 352 -10.09 -16.96 2.97
CA HIS A 352 -9.96 -15.86 2.01
C HIS A 352 -8.49 -15.56 1.66
N ALA A 353 -7.59 -15.49 2.65
CA ALA A 353 -6.16 -15.27 2.42
C ALA A 353 -5.54 -16.37 1.55
N VAL A 354 -5.84 -17.63 1.84
CA VAL A 354 -5.36 -18.78 1.05
C VAL A 354 -5.90 -18.72 -0.38
N LEU A 355 -7.21 -18.46 -0.55
CA LEU A 355 -7.81 -18.38 -1.87
C LEU A 355 -7.27 -17.20 -2.69
N THR A 356 -6.92 -16.09 -2.05
CA THR A 356 -6.21 -14.98 -2.71
C THR A 356 -4.83 -15.43 -3.19
N GLY A 357 -4.07 -16.16 -2.38
CA GLY A 357 -2.82 -16.79 -2.83
C GLY A 357 -3.01 -17.74 -4.01
N VAL A 358 -4.04 -18.58 -3.98
CA VAL A 358 -4.37 -19.46 -5.11
C VAL A 358 -4.69 -18.64 -6.36
N SER A 359 -5.45 -17.54 -6.24
CA SER A 359 -5.75 -16.64 -7.35
C SER A 359 -4.50 -16.04 -7.96
N MET A 360 -3.55 -15.63 -7.12
CA MET A 360 -2.24 -15.13 -7.56
C MET A 360 -1.44 -16.18 -8.32
N ALA A 361 -1.31 -17.38 -7.76
CA ALA A 361 -0.59 -18.46 -8.41
C ALA A 361 -1.23 -18.91 -9.73
N VAL A 362 -2.56 -19.07 -9.76
CA VAL A 362 -3.29 -19.52 -10.95
C VAL A 362 -3.25 -18.47 -12.05
N THR A 363 -3.51 -17.20 -11.74
CA THR A 363 -3.52 -16.12 -12.73
C THR A 363 -2.16 -15.96 -13.38
N TRP A 364 -1.08 -15.96 -12.59
CA TRP A 364 0.28 -15.92 -13.12
C TRP A 364 0.64 -17.19 -13.90
N GLY A 365 0.31 -18.36 -13.36
CA GLY A 365 0.60 -19.66 -13.98
C GLY A 365 -0.11 -19.89 -15.32
N LEU A 366 -1.26 -19.25 -15.52
CA LEU A 366 -1.98 -19.22 -16.80
C LEU A 366 -1.44 -18.17 -17.79
N GLY A 367 -0.38 -17.46 -17.42
CA GLY A 367 0.32 -16.51 -18.28
C GLY A 367 -0.42 -15.18 -18.45
N VAL A 368 -1.23 -14.78 -17.46
CA VAL A 368 -1.84 -13.46 -17.40
C VAL A 368 -0.84 -12.49 -16.77
N ARG A 369 -0.49 -11.44 -17.52
CA ARG A 369 0.36 -10.33 -17.05
C ARG A 369 -0.50 -9.08 -17.10
N ASP A 370 -0.91 -8.60 -15.94
CA ASP A 370 -1.74 -7.41 -15.81
C ASP A 370 -1.30 -6.66 -14.55
N GLY A 371 -1.54 -5.36 -14.52
CA GLY A 371 -1.11 -4.48 -13.47
C GLY A 371 -2.16 -3.44 -13.13
N PHE A 372 -1.97 -2.78 -12.00
CA PHE A 372 -2.82 -1.69 -11.55
C PHE A 372 -1.93 -0.61 -10.93
N SER A 373 -2.45 0.61 -10.86
CA SER A 373 -1.72 1.71 -10.21
C SER A 373 -2.19 1.99 -8.79
N PHE A 374 -3.40 1.56 -8.44
CA PHE A 374 -3.95 1.70 -7.09
C PHE A 374 -4.46 0.38 -6.55
N SER A 375 -5.39 -0.26 -7.26
CA SER A 375 -5.92 -1.56 -6.86
C SER A 375 -6.55 -2.27 -8.06
N ALA A 376 -6.66 -3.59 -8.01
CA ALA A 376 -7.07 -4.43 -9.14
C ALA A 376 -8.59 -4.39 -9.43
N GLY A 377 -9.16 -3.19 -9.57
CA GLY A 377 -10.55 -2.94 -9.93
C GLY A 377 -10.78 -2.81 -11.43
N LEU A 378 -12.04 -2.70 -11.83
CA LEU A 378 -12.46 -2.56 -13.23
C LEU A 378 -11.78 -1.40 -13.95
N ILE A 379 -11.54 -0.27 -13.27
CA ILE A 379 -10.90 0.89 -13.87
C ILE A 379 -9.49 0.54 -14.35
N ASP A 380 -8.67 -0.02 -13.45
CA ASP A 380 -7.31 -0.47 -13.77
C ASP A 380 -7.31 -1.58 -14.85
N TYR A 381 -8.24 -2.53 -14.77
CA TYR A 381 -8.38 -3.61 -15.74
C TYR A 381 -8.67 -3.10 -17.16
N VAL A 382 -9.61 -2.18 -17.30
CA VAL A 382 -10.01 -1.64 -18.61
C VAL A 382 -8.93 -0.72 -19.16
N ILE A 383 -8.37 0.16 -18.31
CA ILE A 383 -7.40 1.12 -18.79
C ILE A 383 -6.09 0.43 -19.21
N ASN A 384 -5.68 -0.65 -18.53
CA ASN A 384 -4.45 -1.38 -18.85
C ASN A 384 -4.64 -2.50 -19.89
N TRP A 385 -5.83 -2.63 -20.48
CA TRP A 385 -6.16 -3.73 -21.40
C TRP A 385 -5.15 -3.93 -22.55
N ASN A 386 -4.67 -2.85 -23.15
CA ASN A 386 -3.72 -2.94 -24.28
C ASN A 386 -2.27 -3.23 -23.84
N LEU A 387 -1.95 -2.95 -22.58
CA LEU A 387 -0.63 -3.18 -22.01
C LEU A 387 -0.50 -4.60 -21.44
N ALA A 388 -1.63 -5.17 -21.00
CA ALA A 388 -1.70 -6.48 -20.39
C ALA A 388 -1.52 -7.63 -21.40
N THR A 389 -0.92 -8.73 -20.92
CA THR A 389 -0.86 -10.00 -21.65
C THR A 389 -2.01 -10.90 -21.20
N ARG A 390 -2.85 -11.32 -22.16
CA ARG A 390 -4.06 -12.15 -21.93
C ARG A 390 -5.04 -11.58 -20.88
N PRO A 391 -5.36 -10.27 -20.88
CA PRO A 391 -6.26 -9.67 -19.89
C PRO A 391 -7.62 -10.38 -19.86
N TRP A 392 -8.14 -10.79 -21.02
CA TRP A 392 -9.42 -11.50 -21.13
C TRP A 392 -9.55 -12.73 -20.22
N ALA A 393 -8.44 -13.41 -19.88
CA ALA A 393 -8.45 -14.62 -19.05
C ALA A 393 -8.79 -14.32 -17.57
N VAL A 394 -8.68 -13.06 -17.12
CA VAL A 394 -9.14 -12.62 -15.79
C VAL A 394 -10.63 -12.90 -15.60
N ILE A 395 -11.46 -12.75 -16.64
CA ILE A 395 -12.91 -12.95 -16.56
C ILE A 395 -13.27 -14.42 -16.22
N PRO A 396 -12.87 -15.45 -16.99
CA PRO A 396 -13.20 -16.83 -16.66
C PRO A 396 -12.57 -17.27 -15.33
N ILE A 397 -11.33 -16.87 -15.02
CA ILE A 397 -10.69 -17.15 -13.72
C ILE A 397 -11.53 -16.55 -12.59
N GLY A 398 -11.89 -15.27 -12.72
CA GLY A 398 -12.74 -14.54 -11.79
C GLY A 398 -14.09 -15.20 -11.57
N LEU A 399 -14.78 -15.62 -12.62
CA LEU A 399 -16.06 -16.33 -12.52
C LEU A 399 -15.92 -17.66 -11.77
N CYS A 400 -14.84 -18.42 -11.99
CA CYS A 400 -14.56 -19.61 -11.20
C CYS A 400 -14.37 -19.28 -9.71
N PHE A 401 -13.60 -18.23 -9.40
CA PHE A 401 -13.44 -17.76 -8.03
C PHE A 401 -14.74 -17.26 -7.41
N ALA A 402 -15.62 -16.58 -8.16
CA ALA A 402 -16.94 -16.19 -7.69
C ALA A 402 -17.78 -17.39 -7.26
N VAL A 403 -17.80 -18.47 -8.06
CA VAL A 403 -18.51 -19.70 -7.71
C VAL A 403 -17.95 -20.31 -6.43
N VAL A 404 -16.62 -20.45 -6.34
CA VAL A 404 -15.94 -20.98 -5.15
C VAL A 404 -16.24 -20.14 -3.92
N TYR A 405 -16.10 -18.83 -4.01
CA TYR A 405 -16.35 -17.91 -2.89
C TYR A 405 -17.80 -17.94 -2.44
N TYR A 406 -18.75 -17.86 -3.37
CA TYR A 406 -20.17 -17.93 -3.02
C TYR A 406 -20.49 -19.24 -2.28
N ALA A 407 -19.99 -20.37 -2.78
CA ALA A 407 -20.22 -21.68 -2.16
C ALA A 407 -19.58 -21.78 -0.77
N VAL A 408 -18.30 -21.39 -0.63
CA VAL A 408 -17.55 -21.43 0.63
C VAL A 408 -18.19 -20.51 1.68
N PHE A 409 -18.50 -19.26 1.33
CA PHE A 409 -19.12 -18.32 2.26
C PHE A 409 -20.49 -18.80 2.68
N ARG A 410 -21.35 -19.20 1.73
CA ARG A 410 -22.70 -19.68 2.06
C ARG A 410 -22.66 -20.93 2.92
N PHE A 411 -21.78 -21.88 2.62
CA PHE A 411 -21.58 -23.07 3.44
C PHE A 411 -21.10 -22.70 4.85
N ALA A 412 -20.04 -21.89 4.98
CA ALA A 412 -19.49 -21.52 6.27
C ALA A 412 -20.49 -20.76 7.14
N ILE A 413 -21.18 -19.76 6.57
CA ILE A 413 -22.17 -18.95 7.29
C ILE A 413 -23.32 -19.81 7.82
N THR A 414 -23.84 -20.72 7.00
CA THR A 414 -24.99 -21.55 7.39
C THR A 414 -24.60 -22.73 8.28
N LYS A 415 -23.44 -23.37 8.06
CA LYS A 415 -22.99 -24.54 8.82
C LYS A 415 -22.49 -24.19 10.22
N PHE A 416 -21.80 -23.06 10.37
CA PHE A 416 -21.20 -22.63 11.63
C PHE A 416 -21.97 -21.48 12.30
N ASP A 417 -23.13 -21.10 11.75
CA ASP A 417 -23.98 -20.00 12.23
C ASP A 417 -23.21 -18.68 12.46
N LEU A 418 -22.39 -18.29 11.48
CA LEU A 418 -21.59 -17.07 11.57
C LEU A 418 -22.51 -15.84 11.60
N LYS A 419 -22.23 -14.90 12.51
CA LYS A 419 -23.03 -13.67 12.73
C LYS A 419 -22.65 -12.56 11.76
N THR A 420 -22.59 -12.87 10.47
CA THR A 420 -22.37 -11.88 9.40
C THR A 420 -23.49 -10.83 9.37
N PRO A 421 -23.29 -9.68 8.71
CA PRO A 421 -24.31 -8.62 8.64
C PRO A 421 -25.71 -9.15 8.30
N GLY A 422 -26.70 -8.81 9.13
CA GLY A 422 -28.07 -9.29 8.98
C GLY A 422 -28.41 -10.56 9.75
N ARG A 423 -27.47 -11.10 10.54
CA ARG A 423 -27.64 -12.30 11.38
C ARG A 423 -27.40 -12.04 12.87
N GLU A 424 -27.12 -10.79 13.26
CA GLU A 424 -26.91 -10.36 14.65
C GLU A 424 -28.17 -10.60 15.52
N PRO A 425 -28.02 -10.90 16.84
CA PRO A 425 -29.15 -10.97 17.77
C PRO A 425 -30.00 -9.70 17.74
N GLU A 426 -31.32 -9.80 17.93
CA GLU A 426 -32.21 -8.61 17.85
C GLU A 426 -31.92 -7.58 18.95
N GLU A 427 -31.47 -8.03 20.13
CA GLU A 427 -31.13 -7.15 21.27
C GLU A 427 -29.93 -6.23 21.00
N GLU A 428 -28.95 -6.65 20.19
CA GLU A 428 -27.76 -5.83 19.85
C GLU A 428 -28.07 -4.72 18.84
N VAL A 429 -29.21 -4.79 18.15
CA VAL A 429 -29.60 -3.86 17.08
C VAL A 429 -30.32 -2.61 17.61
N GLU A 430 -31.05 -2.74 18.73
CA GLU A 430 -31.75 -1.61 19.36
C GLU A 430 -30.78 -0.56 19.94
N ASP A 431 -29.60 -0.96 20.41
CA ASP A 431 -28.60 -0.03 20.97
C ASP A 431 -27.87 0.78 19.88
N ALA A 432 -27.66 0.22 18.68
CA ALA A 432 -26.95 0.89 17.59
C ALA A 432 -27.81 1.91 16.81
N THR A 433 -29.14 1.85 16.94
CA THR A 433 -30.10 2.78 16.31
C THR A 433 -30.64 3.84 17.27
N LYS A 434 -30.34 3.73 18.58
CA LYS A 434 -30.68 4.72 19.61
C LYS A 434 -29.50 5.64 19.99
N ALA A 435 -28.30 5.40 19.47
CA ALA A 435 -27.10 6.24 19.58
C ALA A 435 -26.86 7.03 18.28
#